data_AF-A0A968VYD5-F1
#
_entry.id   AF-A0A968VYD5-F1
#
_cell.length_a   1.000
_cell.length_b   1.000
_cell.length_c   1.000
_cell.angle_alpha   90.00
_cell.angle_beta   90.00
_cell.angle_gamma   90.00
#
_symmetry.space_group_name_H-M   'P 1'
#
loop_
_entity.id
_entity.type
_entity.pdbx_description
1 polymer ?
#
loop_
_entity_poly.entity_id
_entity_poly.type
_entity_poly.pdbx_seq_one_letter_code
_entity_poly.pdbx_strand_id
1 'polypeptide(L)'
;MASTYADDVKYQKMLDESSARLFELNREPNKPQIVFLDPVPTENTIYTPKNKIEIPVRGVLKDESEVSFLNINDQKVELERTEEGYKFAANIYVGDKETLIASAADVYNNLMNASYSLKRTEVDAPQVKLLAPYASDNGEIYLTDDSPNLYIEGQVDDESLIASINIDGVAASYRPDDFNPTFSATIDIRNKNKFNVITKDKYGNISETGFHFNREAADIMQNNPMGKTWVVFVENSNYQNFASLDGPSKDVSLMKSAFARYKIHNVIHKQDMSKKDMERFFSIELRDLVRSNQVNSLLVWYAGHGKFINETGYWIPTDAQRDDEFTYFNINALKAAMQAYSNYITHTLVITDACESGPTFYQAMRSGMQDRSCNDWQATRFRSSQVFSSAGYELAVDNSQFTKTFANSLINNPNACMPIEEVVTKVTQAVESANKQKPKFGKIAGLEDENGTFFFMQKE
;
A
#
# COMPACT_ATOMS: atom_id res chain seq x y z
N MET A 1 74.42 -4.19 -66.97
CA MET A 1 73.74 -3.76 -65.73
C MET A 1 73.37 -2.28 -65.71
N ALA A 2 73.93 -1.40 -66.56
CA ALA A 2 73.57 0.03 -66.55
C ALA A 2 72.37 0.42 -67.46
N SER A 3 72.01 -0.36 -68.48
CA SER A 3 70.87 -0.01 -69.36
C SER A 3 69.51 -0.43 -68.80
N THR A 4 69.45 -1.49 -67.98
CA THR A 4 68.22 -1.96 -67.32
C THR A 4 67.71 -0.97 -66.27
N TYR A 5 68.62 -0.29 -65.56
CA TYR A 5 68.26 0.72 -64.54
C TYR A 5 67.70 2.02 -65.15
N ALA A 6 68.21 2.42 -66.32
CA ALA A 6 67.74 3.62 -67.02
C ALA A 6 66.36 3.40 -67.66
N ASP A 7 66.11 2.19 -68.16
CA ASP A 7 64.80 1.77 -68.66
C ASP A 7 63.80 1.65 -67.51
N ASP A 8 64.15 1.07 -66.36
CA ASP A 8 63.27 1.00 -65.16
C ASP A 8 62.85 2.39 -64.66
N VAL A 9 63.76 3.36 -64.61
CA VAL A 9 63.43 4.75 -64.22
C VAL A 9 62.50 5.41 -65.24
N LYS A 10 62.67 5.12 -66.54
CA LYS A 10 61.81 5.63 -67.61
C LYS A 10 60.43 4.98 -67.57
N TYR A 11 60.33 3.68 -67.31
CA TYR A 11 59.06 2.96 -67.12
C TYR A 11 58.31 3.47 -65.90
N GLN A 12 59.01 3.69 -64.78
CA GLN A 12 58.40 4.26 -63.57
C GLN A 12 57.84 5.66 -63.84
N LYS A 13 58.60 6.52 -64.51
CA LYS A 13 58.14 7.86 -64.89
C LYS A 13 56.92 7.82 -65.82
N MET A 14 56.89 6.89 -66.79
CA MET A 14 55.74 6.71 -67.68
C MET A 14 54.51 6.15 -66.94
N LEU A 15 54.72 5.26 -65.96
CA LEU A 15 53.66 4.76 -65.08
C LEU A 15 53.11 5.88 -64.19
N ASP A 16 53.96 6.72 -63.62
CA ASP A 16 53.56 7.86 -62.80
C ASP A 16 52.78 8.90 -63.62
N GLU A 17 53.28 9.25 -64.82
CA GLU A 17 52.59 10.18 -65.74
C GLU A 17 51.25 9.61 -66.23
N SER A 18 51.19 8.31 -66.52
CA SER A 18 49.95 7.62 -66.91
C SER A 18 48.95 7.57 -65.75
N SER A 19 49.41 7.29 -64.54
CA SER A 19 48.57 7.23 -63.33
C SER A 19 48.04 8.61 -62.98
N ALA A 20 48.85 9.66 -63.11
CA ALA A 20 48.43 11.04 -62.89
C ALA A 20 47.38 11.51 -63.92
N ARG A 21 47.55 11.15 -65.20
CA ARG A 21 46.54 11.43 -66.23
C ARG A 21 45.25 10.66 -65.99
N LEU A 22 45.35 9.39 -65.58
CA LEU A 22 44.18 8.56 -65.27
C LEU A 22 43.42 9.10 -64.06
N PHE A 23 44.15 9.56 -63.03
CA PHE A 23 43.58 10.25 -61.87
C PHE A 23 42.81 11.51 -62.28
N GLU A 24 43.39 12.40 -63.08
CA GLU A 24 42.67 13.59 -63.56
C GLU A 24 41.49 13.27 -64.51
N LEU A 25 41.57 12.18 -65.27
CA LEU A 25 40.46 11.71 -66.13
C LEU A 25 39.29 11.15 -65.32
N ASN A 26 39.57 10.51 -64.18
CA ASN A 26 38.58 9.96 -63.27
C ASN A 26 38.06 10.99 -62.25
N ARG A 27 38.53 12.24 -62.33
CA ARG A 27 38.12 13.32 -61.44
C ARG A 27 36.64 13.60 -61.63
N GLU A 28 35.91 13.56 -60.53
CA GLU A 28 34.50 13.88 -60.48
C GLU A 28 34.23 14.99 -59.44
N PRO A 29 33.09 15.71 -59.51
CA PRO A 29 32.81 16.87 -58.65
C PRO A 29 31.85 16.59 -57.48
N ASN A 30 31.35 15.36 -57.34
CA ASN A 30 30.41 14.94 -56.32
C ASN A 30 31.09 14.88 -54.96
N LYS A 31 30.29 14.99 -53.92
CA LYS A 31 30.77 15.00 -52.54
C LYS A 31 30.44 13.68 -51.85
N PRO A 32 31.27 13.23 -50.91
CA PRO A 32 30.96 12.06 -50.11
C PRO A 32 29.63 12.22 -49.37
N GLN A 33 28.82 11.17 -49.38
CA GLN A 33 27.54 11.12 -48.69
C GLN A 33 27.67 10.31 -47.40
N ILE A 34 27.43 10.96 -46.27
CA ILE A 34 27.48 10.34 -44.94
C ILE A 34 26.05 10.02 -44.49
N VAL A 35 25.83 8.78 -44.07
CA VAL A 35 24.56 8.35 -43.46
C VAL A 35 24.85 7.70 -42.11
N PHE A 36 24.41 8.36 -41.04
CA PHE A 36 24.44 7.80 -39.70
C PHE A 36 23.33 6.74 -39.55
N LEU A 37 23.72 5.56 -39.07
CA LEU A 37 22.82 4.44 -38.78
C LEU A 37 22.53 4.34 -37.28
N ASP A 38 23.42 4.84 -36.42
CA ASP A 38 23.22 4.90 -34.97
C ASP A 38 24.14 5.98 -34.38
N PRO A 39 23.63 6.98 -33.64
CA PRO A 39 22.21 7.35 -33.55
C PRO A 39 21.72 7.88 -34.91
N VAL A 40 20.48 7.56 -35.28
CA VAL A 40 19.85 8.09 -36.50
C VAL A 40 19.40 9.54 -36.26
N PRO A 41 19.90 10.53 -37.03
CA PRO A 41 19.47 11.91 -36.89
C PRO A 41 18.01 12.11 -37.30
N THR A 42 17.23 12.83 -36.50
CA THR A 42 15.85 13.25 -36.82
C THR A 42 15.86 14.75 -37.11
N GLU A 43 15.52 15.18 -38.33
CA GLU A 43 15.57 16.59 -38.74
C GLU A 43 16.90 17.29 -38.37
N ASN A 44 18.03 16.64 -38.67
CA ASN A 44 19.39 17.06 -38.29
C ASN A 44 19.66 17.18 -36.78
N THR A 45 18.81 16.58 -35.94
CA THR A 45 19.02 16.52 -34.48
C THR A 45 19.43 15.10 -34.07
N ILE A 46 20.48 15.01 -33.25
CA ILE A 46 20.89 13.80 -32.56
C ILE A 46 20.53 13.96 -31.08
N TYR A 47 19.75 13.02 -30.56
CA TYR A 47 19.41 12.97 -29.14
C TYR A 47 20.45 12.15 -28.39
N THR A 48 20.92 12.66 -27.26
CA THR A 48 21.91 11.96 -26.42
C THR A 48 21.62 12.16 -24.94
N PRO A 49 21.75 11.12 -24.10
CA PRO A 49 21.57 11.25 -22.65
C PRO A 49 22.45 12.34 -22.03
N LYS A 50 21.90 13.11 -21.10
CA LYS A 50 22.60 14.21 -20.41
C LYS A 50 23.87 13.76 -19.67
N ASN A 51 23.93 12.51 -19.20
CA ASN A 51 25.07 11.95 -18.48
C ASN A 51 26.18 11.38 -19.39
N LYS A 52 26.03 11.43 -20.73
CA LYS A 52 27.02 10.91 -21.68
C LYS A 52 27.90 12.02 -22.24
N ILE A 53 29.21 11.89 -22.02
CA ILE A 53 30.25 12.76 -22.59
C ILE A 53 30.79 12.25 -23.94
N GLU A 54 30.50 10.99 -24.27
CA GLU A 54 30.84 10.34 -25.54
C GLU A 54 29.59 9.67 -26.11
N ILE A 55 29.48 9.66 -27.44
CA ILE A 55 28.43 8.94 -28.16
C ILE A 55 29.04 7.92 -29.11
N PRO A 56 28.60 6.64 -29.08
CA PRO A 56 28.93 5.70 -30.14
C PRO A 56 28.22 6.15 -31.41
N VAL A 57 28.96 6.26 -32.50
CA VAL A 57 28.41 6.54 -33.82
C VAL A 57 28.74 5.40 -34.77
N ARG A 58 27.78 5.03 -35.60
CA ARG A 58 27.91 4.05 -36.67
C ARG A 58 27.26 4.61 -37.92
N GLY A 59 27.84 4.32 -39.08
CA GLY A 59 27.27 4.77 -40.33
C GLY A 59 27.92 4.17 -41.56
N VAL A 60 27.43 4.64 -42.69
CA VAL A 60 27.98 4.35 -44.01
C VAL A 60 28.37 5.66 -44.69
N LEU A 61 29.41 5.57 -45.50
CA LEU A 61 29.91 6.67 -46.30
C LEU A 61 30.03 6.16 -47.74
N LYS A 62 29.32 6.82 -48.66
CA LYS A 62 29.29 6.46 -50.08
C LYS A 62 29.83 7.60 -50.92
N ASP A 63 30.68 7.27 -51.88
CA ASP A 63 31.25 8.20 -52.84
C ASP A 63 31.59 7.45 -54.14
N GLU A 64 31.63 8.16 -55.27
CA GLU A 64 32.03 7.58 -56.57
C GLU A 64 33.54 7.34 -56.63
N SER A 65 34.30 8.15 -55.88
CA SER A 65 35.75 8.11 -55.74
C SER A 65 36.19 7.43 -54.45
N GLU A 66 37.49 7.14 -54.33
CA GLU A 66 38.04 6.70 -53.05
C GLU A 66 38.00 7.84 -52.01
N VAL A 67 37.69 7.48 -50.77
CA VAL A 67 37.51 8.44 -49.69
C VAL A 67 38.84 8.67 -48.97
N SER A 68 39.24 9.94 -48.87
CA SER A 68 40.50 10.36 -48.26
C SER A 68 40.42 10.34 -46.73
N PHE A 69 39.37 10.92 -46.15
CA PHE A 69 39.17 10.90 -44.70
C PHE A 69 37.70 11.06 -44.30
N LEU A 70 37.42 10.66 -43.06
CA LEU A 70 36.24 11.03 -42.29
C LEU A 70 36.70 11.55 -40.93
N ASN A 71 36.28 12.75 -40.57
CA ASN A 71 36.45 13.31 -39.23
C ASN A 71 35.07 13.59 -38.62
N ILE A 72 34.90 13.29 -37.34
CA ILE A 72 33.71 13.65 -36.58
C ILE A 72 34.16 14.38 -35.31
N ASN A 73 33.72 15.62 -35.10
CA ASN A 73 34.15 16.48 -33.99
C ASN A 73 35.68 16.56 -33.83
N ASP A 74 36.39 16.74 -34.95
CA ASP A 74 37.86 16.82 -35.05
C ASP A 74 38.60 15.50 -34.78
N GLN A 75 37.88 14.42 -34.48
CA GLN A 75 38.42 13.07 -34.32
C GLN A 75 38.40 12.35 -35.67
N LYS A 76 39.56 11.87 -36.11
CA LYS A 76 39.66 11.00 -37.30
C LYS A 76 38.98 9.66 -37.02
N VAL A 77 38.10 9.24 -37.93
CA VAL A 77 37.35 7.99 -37.85
C VAL A 77 37.89 7.01 -38.89
N GLU A 78 38.15 5.78 -38.45
CA GLU A 78 38.58 4.72 -39.36
C GLU A 78 37.44 4.23 -40.25
N LEU A 79 37.77 3.99 -41.52
CA LEU A 79 36.84 3.54 -42.55
C LEU A 79 37.17 2.11 -42.97
N GLU A 80 36.16 1.24 -43.00
CA GLU A 80 36.26 -0.12 -43.52
C GLU A 80 35.63 -0.18 -44.92
N ARG A 81 36.38 -0.58 -45.94
CA ARG A 81 35.89 -0.70 -47.31
C ARG A 81 34.98 -1.92 -47.47
N THR A 82 33.86 -1.73 -48.15
CA THR A 82 32.85 -2.76 -48.44
C THR A 82 32.41 -2.70 -49.90
N GLU A 83 31.59 -3.66 -50.35
CA GLU A 83 31.04 -3.68 -51.72
C GLU A 83 30.15 -2.47 -52.03
N GLU A 84 29.55 -1.83 -51.01
CA GLU A 84 28.62 -0.71 -51.17
C GLU A 84 29.19 0.66 -50.77
N GLY A 85 30.50 0.77 -50.57
CA GLY A 85 31.18 1.98 -50.07
C GLY A 85 31.97 1.70 -48.79
N TYR A 86 31.90 2.60 -47.81
CA TYR A 86 32.64 2.49 -46.56
C TYR A 86 31.70 2.38 -45.35
N LYS A 87 32.10 1.60 -44.35
CA LYS A 87 31.46 1.56 -43.03
C LYS A 87 32.36 2.23 -42.00
N PHE A 88 31.76 2.83 -40.99
CA PHE A 88 32.50 3.42 -39.87
C PHE A 88 31.79 3.17 -38.54
N ALA A 89 32.60 3.06 -37.48
CA ALA A 89 32.15 3.02 -36.10
C ALA A 89 33.19 3.68 -35.20
N ALA A 90 32.77 4.58 -34.31
CA ALA A 90 33.66 5.24 -33.37
C ALA A 90 32.90 5.74 -32.14
N ASN A 91 33.58 5.88 -31.01
CA ASN A 91 33.07 6.67 -29.89
C ASN A 91 33.58 8.11 -30.05
N ILE A 92 32.64 9.05 -30.13
CA ILE A 92 32.92 10.46 -30.40
C ILE A 92 32.72 11.26 -29.12
N TYR A 93 33.75 11.99 -28.71
CA TYR A 93 33.65 12.93 -27.61
C TYR A 93 32.74 14.11 -27.97
N VAL A 94 31.67 14.27 -27.20
CA VAL A 94 30.71 15.37 -27.32
C VAL A 94 30.76 16.31 -26.13
N GLY A 95 31.27 15.91 -24.96
CA GLY A 95 31.41 16.78 -23.78
C GLY A 95 30.15 17.61 -23.53
N ASP A 96 30.28 18.94 -23.52
CA ASP A 96 29.17 19.92 -23.46
C ASP A 96 28.82 20.55 -24.82
N LYS A 97 29.31 19.99 -25.94
CA LYS A 97 29.03 20.49 -27.29
C LYS A 97 27.53 20.42 -27.59
N GLU A 98 27.04 21.46 -28.25
CA GLU A 98 25.66 21.57 -28.75
C GLU A 98 25.49 21.06 -30.19
N THR A 99 26.61 20.75 -30.87
CA THR A 99 26.60 20.25 -32.25
C THR A 99 27.61 19.11 -32.44
N LEU A 100 27.28 18.21 -33.35
CA LEU A 100 28.20 17.22 -33.91
C LEU A 100 28.48 17.58 -35.37
N ILE A 101 29.75 17.72 -35.71
CA ILE A 101 30.20 18.08 -37.06
C ILE A 101 30.89 16.87 -37.68
N ALA A 102 30.38 16.40 -38.82
CA ALA A 102 31.00 15.36 -39.63
C ALA A 102 31.55 15.97 -40.91
N SER A 103 32.83 15.73 -41.19
CA SER A 103 33.50 16.19 -42.42
C SER A 103 34.17 15.02 -43.13
N ALA A 104 33.95 14.93 -44.44
CA ALA A 104 34.55 13.91 -45.27
C ALA A 104 35.02 14.52 -46.59
N ALA A 105 36.14 14.02 -47.11
CA ALA A 105 36.61 14.35 -48.44
C ALA A 105 37.05 13.09 -49.17
N ASP A 106 36.90 13.11 -50.48
CA ASP A 106 37.47 12.12 -51.39
C ASP A 106 38.94 12.43 -51.71
N VAL A 107 39.56 11.60 -52.56
CA VAL A 107 40.93 11.81 -53.06
C VAL A 107 41.08 13.05 -53.95
N TYR A 108 39.98 13.62 -54.47
CA TYR A 108 39.97 14.83 -55.32
C TYR A 108 39.72 16.14 -54.55
N ASN A 109 39.56 16.06 -53.22
CA ASN A 109 39.25 17.15 -52.28
C ASN A 109 37.83 17.71 -52.38
N ASN A 110 36.87 16.93 -52.87
CA ASN A 110 35.46 17.27 -52.77
C ASN A 110 35.01 17.14 -51.31
N LEU A 111 34.82 18.27 -50.63
CA LEU A 111 34.52 18.32 -49.20
C LEU A 111 33.01 18.32 -48.93
N MET A 112 32.57 17.36 -48.11
CA MET A 112 31.28 17.35 -47.44
C MET A 112 31.43 17.78 -45.97
N ASN A 113 30.54 18.66 -45.52
CA ASN A 113 30.38 19.01 -44.10
C ASN A 113 28.90 18.86 -43.72
N ALA A 114 28.63 18.07 -42.69
CA ALA A 114 27.32 17.95 -42.06
C ALA A 114 27.41 18.42 -40.61
N SER A 115 26.40 19.19 -40.18
CA SER A 115 26.27 19.62 -38.79
C SER A 115 24.93 19.15 -38.24
N TYR A 116 24.98 18.53 -37.07
CA TYR A 116 23.82 18.00 -36.37
C TYR A 116 23.69 18.67 -35.01
N SER A 117 22.51 19.16 -34.66
CA SER A 117 22.24 19.67 -33.31
C SER A 117 22.20 18.52 -32.32
N LEU A 118 22.93 18.64 -31.21
CA LEU A 118 22.89 17.70 -30.10
C LEU A 118 21.86 18.18 -29.08
N LYS A 119 20.76 17.43 -28.91
CA LYS A 119 19.80 17.68 -27.84
C LYS A 119 20.01 16.68 -26.70
N ARG A 120 20.21 17.22 -25.50
CA ARG A 120 20.32 16.41 -24.28
C ARG A 120 18.96 15.93 -23.83
N THR A 121 18.85 14.62 -23.58
CA THR A 121 17.65 14.01 -23.00
C THR A 121 17.86 13.83 -21.51
N GLU A 122 16.77 13.84 -20.76
CA GLU A 122 16.77 13.43 -19.36
C GLU A 122 17.15 11.93 -19.25
N VAL A 123 17.51 11.51 -18.03
CA VAL A 123 18.06 10.19 -17.72
C VAL A 123 17.42 9.57 -16.48
N ASP A 124 16.47 10.27 -15.89
CA ASP A 124 15.79 9.83 -14.69
C ASP A 124 14.71 8.83 -15.13
N ALA A 125 14.43 7.85 -14.26
CA ALA A 125 13.43 6.85 -14.57
C ALA A 125 12.05 7.29 -14.04
N PRO A 126 10.96 7.01 -14.77
CA PRO A 126 9.62 7.44 -14.34
C PRO A 126 9.25 6.86 -12.98
N GLN A 127 8.69 7.68 -12.10
CA GLN A 127 8.27 7.27 -10.77
C GLN A 127 6.79 6.89 -10.74
N VAL A 128 6.45 5.79 -10.07
CA VAL A 128 5.09 5.26 -10.02
C VAL A 128 4.50 5.46 -8.63
N LYS A 129 3.25 5.96 -8.58
CA LYS A 129 2.43 6.02 -7.37
C LYS A 129 1.08 5.35 -7.61
N LEU A 130 0.64 4.49 -6.70
CA LEU A 130 -0.71 3.94 -6.75
C LEU A 130 -1.74 4.88 -6.12
N LEU A 131 -2.90 4.97 -6.77
CA LEU A 131 -4.09 5.67 -6.31
C LEU A 131 -5.13 4.67 -5.79
N ALA A 132 -5.31 3.55 -6.50
CA ALA A 132 -6.17 2.44 -6.09
C ALA A 132 -5.55 1.09 -6.54
N PRO A 133 -5.54 0.05 -5.70
CA PRO A 133 -5.75 0.13 -4.25
C PRO A 133 -4.65 0.99 -3.61
N TYR A 134 -4.93 1.50 -2.40
CA TYR A 134 -3.92 2.22 -1.64
C TYR A 134 -2.78 1.26 -1.25
N ALA A 135 -1.55 1.68 -1.51
CA ALA A 135 -0.34 1.03 -1.01
C ALA A 135 0.29 1.89 0.08
N SER A 136 0.76 1.27 1.15
CA SER A 136 1.58 1.95 2.17
C SER A 136 2.96 2.34 1.62
N ASP A 137 3.71 3.13 2.39
CA ASP A 137 5.03 3.65 1.97
C ASP A 137 6.06 2.55 1.66
N ASN A 138 5.87 1.33 2.20
CA ASN A 138 6.68 0.14 1.92
C ASN A 138 6.14 -0.72 0.74
N GLY A 139 5.10 -0.25 0.04
CA GLY A 139 4.49 -0.94 -1.10
C GLY A 139 3.55 -2.09 -0.73
N GLU A 140 3.04 -2.16 0.50
CA GLU A 140 2.05 -3.18 0.89
C GLU A 140 0.62 -2.74 0.56
N ILE A 141 -0.15 -3.67 -0.01
CA ILE A 141 -1.55 -3.52 -0.39
C ILE A 141 -2.37 -4.51 0.43
N TYR A 142 -3.30 -4.00 1.21
CA TYR A 142 -4.21 -4.81 2.01
C TYR A 142 -5.44 -5.18 1.17
N LEU A 143 -5.62 -6.46 0.90
CA LEU A 143 -6.77 -6.96 0.14
C LEU A 143 -7.97 -7.20 1.07
N THR A 144 -9.14 -6.72 0.67
CA THR A 144 -10.40 -6.82 1.45
C THR A 144 -11.18 -8.10 1.17
N ASP A 145 -10.84 -8.81 0.09
CA ASP A 145 -11.47 -10.04 -0.36
C ASP A 145 -10.47 -10.88 -1.18
N ASP A 146 -10.87 -12.09 -1.58
CA ASP A 146 -10.06 -13.02 -2.36
C ASP A 146 -10.34 -12.94 -3.87
N SER A 147 -10.86 -11.80 -4.36
CA SER A 147 -11.19 -11.62 -5.77
C SER A 147 -9.98 -11.99 -6.64
N PRO A 148 -10.19 -12.82 -7.68
CA PRO A 148 -9.09 -13.25 -8.54
C PRO A 148 -8.54 -12.09 -9.37
N ASN A 149 -9.29 -11.00 -9.50
CA ASN A 149 -8.92 -9.84 -10.30
C ASN A 149 -8.79 -8.61 -9.40
N LEU A 150 -7.75 -7.82 -9.62
CA LEU A 150 -7.52 -6.55 -8.94
C LEU A 150 -7.54 -5.41 -9.97
N TYR A 151 -8.41 -4.44 -9.77
CA TYR A 151 -8.38 -3.17 -10.48
C TYR A 151 -7.29 -2.27 -9.86
N ILE A 152 -6.43 -1.74 -10.71
CA ILE A 152 -5.32 -0.87 -10.34
C ILE A 152 -5.47 0.46 -11.07
N GLU A 153 -5.29 1.54 -10.34
CA GLU A 153 -5.18 2.91 -10.82
C GLU A 153 -3.95 3.55 -10.18
N GLY A 154 -3.15 4.24 -10.98
CA GLY A 154 -1.95 4.92 -10.52
C GLY A 154 -1.62 6.16 -11.34
N GLN A 155 -0.55 6.82 -10.95
CA GLN A 155 0.02 7.98 -11.62
C GLN A 155 1.51 7.76 -11.83
N VAL A 156 2.00 8.18 -13.00
CA VAL A 156 3.42 8.25 -13.30
C VAL A 156 3.89 9.69 -13.22
N ASP A 157 5.06 9.94 -12.66
CA ASP A 157 5.72 11.25 -12.61
C ASP A 157 7.09 11.16 -13.29
N ASP A 158 7.32 12.01 -14.29
CA ASP A 158 8.53 12.00 -15.11
C ASP A 158 8.74 13.36 -15.82
N GLU A 159 9.99 13.68 -16.19
CA GLU A 159 10.28 14.89 -16.97
C GLU A 159 9.90 14.76 -18.44
N SER A 160 9.66 13.53 -18.92
CA SER A 160 9.35 13.22 -20.31
C SER A 160 8.02 12.48 -20.47
N LEU A 161 7.66 12.15 -21.73
CA LEU A 161 6.40 11.45 -22.01
C LEU A 161 6.61 9.95 -21.79
N ILE A 162 5.55 9.27 -21.38
CA ILE A 162 5.59 7.84 -21.07
C ILE A 162 5.33 7.00 -22.33
N ALA A 163 6.31 6.20 -22.72
CA ALA A 163 6.21 5.31 -23.87
C ALA A 163 5.43 4.02 -23.56
N SER A 164 5.50 3.49 -22.34
CA SER A 164 4.69 2.33 -21.94
C SER A 164 4.56 2.17 -20.43
N ILE A 165 3.42 1.60 -20.01
CA ILE A 165 3.14 1.20 -18.62
C ILE A 165 2.61 -0.24 -18.66
N ASN A 166 3.30 -1.17 -17.99
CA ASN A 166 2.90 -2.57 -17.91
C ASN A 166 2.80 -3.02 -16.46
N ILE A 167 1.76 -3.78 -16.13
CA ILE A 167 1.55 -4.37 -14.80
C ILE A 167 1.56 -5.89 -14.94
N ASP A 168 2.61 -6.57 -14.45
CA ASP A 168 2.82 -8.01 -14.63
C ASP A 168 2.67 -8.48 -16.09
N GLY A 169 3.11 -7.66 -17.05
CA GLY A 169 2.99 -7.94 -18.49
C GLY A 169 1.63 -7.58 -19.11
N VAL A 170 0.67 -7.09 -18.33
CA VAL A 170 -0.57 -6.50 -18.85
C VAL A 170 -0.35 -5.03 -19.15
N ALA A 171 -0.59 -4.60 -20.39
CA ALA A 171 -0.52 -3.20 -20.76
C ALA A 171 -1.60 -2.38 -20.03
N ALA A 172 -1.21 -1.30 -19.35
CA ALA A 172 -2.15 -0.40 -18.71
C ALA A 172 -2.72 0.62 -19.72
N SER A 173 -3.97 1.03 -19.47
CA SER A 173 -4.62 2.11 -20.22
C SER A 173 -4.20 3.46 -19.66
N TYR A 174 -3.70 4.35 -20.51
CA TYR A 174 -3.33 5.73 -20.19
C TYR A 174 -3.36 6.60 -21.45
N ARG A 175 -3.18 7.92 -21.31
CA ARG A 175 -3.10 8.87 -22.44
C ARG A 175 -1.63 9.17 -22.78
N PRO A 176 -1.08 8.73 -23.92
CA PRO A 176 0.34 8.87 -24.24
C PRO A 176 0.83 10.32 -24.43
N ASP A 177 -0.08 11.23 -24.77
CA ASP A 177 0.23 12.64 -25.01
C ASP A 177 0.20 13.48 -23.72
N ASP A 178 -0.30 12.92 -22.61
CA ASP A 178 -0.37 13.62 -21.32
C ASP A 178 0.98 13.47 -20.60
N PHE A 179 1.52 14.59 -20.10
CA PHE A 179 2.60 14.55 -19.12
C PHE A 179 2.05 14.02 -17.79
N ASN A 180 2.86 13.20 -17.11
CA ASN A 180 2.51 12.58 -15.83
C ASN A 180 1.12 11.89 -15.82
N PRO A 181 0.88 10.97 -16.77
CA PRO A 181 -0.45 10.42 -16.99
C PRO A 181 -0.91 9.55 -15.81
N THR A 182 -2.23 9.54 -15.57
CA THR A 182 -2.84 8.47 -14.81
C THR A 182 -2.99 7.22 -15.67
N PHE A 183 -2.90 6.05 -15.04
CA PHE A 183 -3.05 4.78 -15.71
C PHE A 183 -4.00 3.87 -14.96
N SER A 184 -4.62 2.93 -15.67
CA SER A 184 -5.44 1.88 -15.07
C SER A 184 -5.24 0.54 -15.75
N ALA A 185 -5.39 -0.54 -14.99
CA ALA A 185 -5.44 -1.91 -15.52
C ALA A 185 -6.21 -2.81 -14.58
N THR A 186 -6.62 -3.97 -15.07
CA THR A 186 -7.11 -5.07 -14.21
C THR A 186 -6.20 -6.27 -14.41
N ILE A 187 -5.65 -6.79 -13.31
CA ILE A 187 -4.73 -7.93 -13.33
C ILE A 187 -5.31 -9.13 -12.58
N ASP A 188 -4.94 -10.33 -13.00
CA ASP A 188 -5.19 -11.56 -12.25
C ASP A 188 -4.16 -11.70 -11.13
N ILE A 189 -4.66 -11.79 -9.89
CA ILE A 189 -3.88 -11.93 -8.66
C ILE A 189 -4.00 -13.32 -8.04
N ARG A 190 -4.63 -14.30 -8.71
CA ARG A 190 -4.71 -15.68 -8.19
C ARG A 190 -3.32 -16.23 -7.93
N ASN A 191 -3.11 -16.74 -6.71
CA ASN A 191 -1.85 -17.31 -6.25
C ASN A 191 -0.63 -16.37 -6.34
N LYS A 192 -0.85 -15.04 -6.43
CA LYS A 192 0.23 -14.04 -6.41
C LYS A 192 0.32 -13.37 -5.03
N ASN A 193 1.53 -13.12 -4.56
CA ASN A 193 1.79 -12.35 -3.34
C ASN A 193 2.33 -10.93 -3.63
N LYS A 194 2.54 -10.60 -4.90
CA LYS A 194 2.99 -9.29 -5.37
C LYS A 194 2.66 -9.08 -6.84
N PHE A 195 2.81 -7.86 -7.31
CA PHE A 195 2.88 -7.51 -8.74
C PHE A 195 3.90 -6.38 -8.95
N ASN A 196 4.37 -6.24 -10.18
CA ASN A 196 5.31 -5.18 -10.57
C ASN A 196 4.69 -4.26 -11.62
N VAL A 197 4.92 -2.96 -11.45
CA VAL A 197 4.63 -1.94 -12.47
C VAL A 197 5.94 -1.56 -13.14
N ILE A 198 6.04 -1.80 -14.44
CA ILE A 198 7.18 -1.45 -15.28
C ILE A 198 6.78 -0.27 -16.15
N THR A 199 7.45 0.85 -16.00
CA THR A 199 7.25 2.05 -16.83
C THR A 199 8.49 2.34 -17.65
N LYS A 200 8.26 2.86 -18.86
CA LYS A 200 9.30 3.28 -19.78
C LYS A 200 8.94 4.64 -20.34
N ASP A 201 9.87 5.57 -20.30
CA ASP A 201 9.72 6.89 -20.91
C ASP A 201 9.98 6.85 -22.44
N LYS A 202 9.86 8.00 -23.11
CA LYS A 202 10.14 8.11 -24.56
C LYS A 202 11.62 7.99 -24.93
N TYR A 203 12.53 8.10 -23.96
CA TYR A 203 13.98 8.07 -24.19
C TYR A 203 14.64 6.72 -23.83
N GLY A 204 13.87 5.78 -23.26
CA GLY A 204 14.33 4.45 -22.89
C GLY A 204 14.65 4.25 -21.41
N ASN A 205 14.45 5.24 -20.54
CA ASN A 205 14.59 5.10 -19.09
C ASN A 205 13.47 4.21 -18.56
N ILE A 206 13.82 3.20 -17.76
CA ILE A 206 12.89 2.18 -17.25
C ILE A 206 12.92 2.20 -15.73
N SER A 207 11.74 2.14 -15.10
CA SER A 207 11.62 1.80 -13.67
C SER A 207 10.76 0.55 -13.48
N GLU A 208 11.01 -0.15 -12.37
CA GLU A 208 10.23 -1.30 -11.93
C GLU A 208 9.87 -1.09 -10.45
N THR A 209 8.58 -0.92 -10.17
CA THR A 209 8.06 -0.72 -8.81
C THR A 209 7.24 -1.94 -8.38
N GLY A 210 7.66 -2.61 -7.31
CA GLY A 210 7.00 -3.81 -6.80
C GLY A 210 6.04 -3.50 -5.65
N PHE A 211 4.85 -4.10 -5.69
CA PHE A 211 3.83 -3.99 -4.66
C PHE A 211 3.47 -5.37 -4.11
N HIS A 212 3.36 -5.50 -2.79
CA HIS A 212 3.13 -6.76 -2.09
C HIS A 212 1.69 -6.83 -1.57
N PHE A 213 1.06 -8.00 -1.67
CA PHE A 213 -0.26 -8.22 -1.11
C PHE A 213 -0.16 -8.70 0.33
N ASN A 214 -0.80 -7.97 1.25
CA ASN A 214 -1.14 -8.49 2.56
C ASN A 214 -2.53 -9.14 2.48
N ARG A 215 -2.54 -10.47 2.48
CA ARG A 215 -3.75 -11.32 2.44
C ARG A 215 -4.26 -11.71 3.82
N GLU A 216 -3.61 -11.27 4.90
CA GLU A 216 -4.01 -11.64 6.26
C GLU A 216 -5.47 -11.24 6.52
N ALA A 217 -5.92 -10.07 6.04
CA ALA A 217 -7.31 -9.63 6.19
C ALA A 217 -8.33 -10.52 5.44
N ALA A 218 -8.01 -10.99 4.24
CA ALA A 218 -8.89 -11.87 3.45
C ALA A 218 -8.95 -13.30 4.01
N ASP A 219 -7.82 -13.84 4.47
CA ASP A 219 -7.76 -15.15 5.15
C ASP A 219 -8.46 -15.11 6.52
N ILE A 220 -8.39 -13.97 7.23
CA ILE A 220 -9.19 -13.74 8.44
C ILE A 220 -10.69 -13.74 8.09
N MET A 221 -11.14 -13.13 6.99
CA MET A 221 -12.58 -13.07 6.66
C MET A 221 -13.17 -14.40 6.16
N GLN A 222 -12.40 -15.30 5.53
CA GLN A 222 -12.89 -16.64 5.16
C GLN A 222 -13.01 -17.61 6.35
N ASN A 223 -12.13 -17.51 7.35
CA ASN A 223 -12.06 -18.48 8.48
C ASN A 223 -12.41 -17.89 9.86
N ASN A 224 -12.63 -16.58 9.95
CA ASN A 224 -13.06 -15.88 11.15
C ASN A 224 -14.13 -14.84 10.77
N PRO A 225 -15.42 -15.15 10.95
CA PRO A 225 -16.48 -14.21 10.62
C PRO A 225 -16.41 -12.89 11.41
N MET A 226 -15.67 -12.86 12.53
CA MET A 226 -15.44 -11.64 13.29
C MET A 226 -14.42 -10.70 12.66
N GLY A 227 -13.76 -11.08 11.57
CA GLY A 227 -12.73 -10.25 10.95
C GLY A 227 -11.62 -9.87 11.95
N LYS A 228 -11.04 -8.69 11.77
CA LYS A 228 -10.08 -8.12 12.72
C LYS A 228 -10.78 -7.71 14.01
N THR A 229 -10.62 -8.53 15.04
CA THR A 229 -11.26 -8.37 16.36
C THR A 229 -10.34 -7.67 17.36
N TRP A 230 -10.80 -6.57 17.94
CA TRP A 230 -10.11 -5.81 18.99
C TRP A 230 -10.89 -5.86 20.30
N VAL A 231 -10.16 -5.88 21.40
CA VAL A 231 -10.71 -5.77 22.76
C VAL A 231 -10.18 -4.50 23.41
N VAL A 232 -11.08 -3.72 24.00
CA VAL A 232 -10.78 -2.55 24.81
C VAL A 232 -11.16 -2.87 26.24
N PHE A 233 -10.18 -2.92 27.15
CA PHE A 233 -10.42 -2.96 28.58
C PHE A 233 -10.27 -1.57 29.17
N VAL A 234 -11.29 -1.15 29.92
CA VAL A 234 -11.23 0.02 30.79
C VAL A 234 -11.44 -0.47 32.22
N GLU A 235 -10.41 -0.35 33.05
CA GLU A 235 -10.49 -0.64 34.47
C GLU A 235 -10.30 0.64 35.27
N ASN A 236 -11.24 0.95 36.17
CA ASN A 236 -11.11 2.05 37.11
C ASN A 236 -11.14 1.48 38.52
N SER A 237 -10.06 1.67 39.26
CA SER A 237 -9.81 1.06 40.57
C SER A 237 -9.38 2.09 41.60
N ASN A 238 -8.53 3.05 41.23
CA ASN A 238 -7.96 4.04 42.13
C ASN A 238 -8.75 5.35 42.10
N TYR A 239 -9.89 5.36 42.79
CA TYR A 239 -10.79 6.51 42.84
C TYR A 239 -10.33 7.56 43.86
N GLN A 240 -10.44 8.84 43.48
CA GLN A 240 -10.11 9.96 44.37
C GLN A 240 -11.19 10.16 45.44
N ASN A 241 -12.46 10.10 45.03
CA ASN A 241 -13.60 10.39 45.91
C ASN A 241 -14.54 9.20 46.10
N PHE A 242 -14.38 8.12 45.35
CA PHE A 242 -15.14 6.86 45.54
C PHE A 242 -14.26 5.83 46.27
N ALA A 243 -14.86 4.74 46.74
CA ALA A 243 -14.07 3.65 47.32
C ALA A 243 -13.22 2.98 46.24
N SER A 244 -11.95 2.73 46.52
CA SER A 244 -11.10 1.96 45.61
C SER A 244 -11.59 0.52 45.48
N LEU A 245 -11.27 -0.11 44.35
CA LEU A 245 -11.64 -1.50 44.04
C LEU A 245 -10.39 -2.32 43.73
N ASP A 246 -10.25 -3.52 44.31
CA ASP A 246 -9.14 -4.44 44.01
C ASP A 246 -9.52 -5.45 42.91
N GLY A 247 -10.82 -5.60 42.63
CA GLY A 247 -11.39 -6.53 41.64
C GLY A 247 -11.00 -6.26 40.18
N PRO A 248 -11.11 -5.04 39.64
CA PRO A 248 -10.96 -4.78 38.21
C PRO A 248 -9.62 -5.26 37.62
N SER A 249 -8.51 -5.02 38.33
CA SER A 249 -7.17 -5.48 37.91
C SER A 249 -7.06 -7.01 37.77
N LYS A 250 -7.72 -7.74 38.68
CA LYS A 250 -7.78 -9.22 38.66
C LYS A 250 -8.68 -9.69 37.53
N ASP A 251 -9.80 -9.01 37.32
CA ASP A 251 -10.78 -9.31 36.28
C ASP A 251 -10.19 -9.14 34.88
N VAL A 252 -9.46 -8.04 34.63
CA VAL A 252 -8.75 -7.83 33.37
C VAL A 252 -7.68 -8.90 33.15
N SER A 253 -6.90 -9.24 34.18
CA SER A 253 -5.87 -10.27 34.08
C SER A 253 -6.46 -11.63 33.70
N LEU A 254 -7.56 -12.02 34.37
CA LEU A 254 -8.28 -13.25 34.10
C LEU A 254 -8.87 -13.28 32.68
N MET A 255 -9.47 -12.17 32.25
CA MET A 255 -10.05 -12.06 30.91
C MET A 255 -8.99 -12.05 29.80
N LYS A 256 -7.84 -11.41 30.02
CA LYS A 256 -6.69 -11.50 29.09
C LYS A 256 -6.21 -12.94 28.94
N SER A 257 -6.12 -13.70 30.04
CA SER A 257 -5.80 -15.13 29.99
C SER A 257 -6.85 -15.93 29.22
N ALA A 258 -8.14 -15.63 29.43
CA ALA A 258 -9.21 -16.29 28.68
C ALA A 258 -9.12 -16.00 27.17
N PHE A 259 -8.91 -14.74 26.79
CA PHE A 259 -8.80 -14.31 25.39
C PHE A 259 -7.53 -14.79 24.68
N ALA A 260 -6.49 -15.23 25.41
CA ALA A 260 -5.25 -15.72 24.80
C ALA A 260 -5.48 -16.90 23.83
N ARG A 261 -6.54 -17.69 24.06
CA ARG A 261 -6.95 -18.83 23.23
C ARG A 261 -7.82 -18.46 22.03
N TYR A 262 -8.17 -17.19 21.85
CA TYR A 262 -9.11 -16.72 20.83
C TYR A 262 -8.45 -15.78 19.82
N LYS A 263 -8.99 -15.67 18.61
CA LYS A 263 -8.50 -14.83 17.50
C LYS A 263 -8.71 -13.32 17.76
N ILE A 264 -8.13 -12.82 18.84
CA ILE A 264 -8.08 -11.40 19.20
C ILE A 264 -6.78 -10.79 18.68
N HIS A 265 -6.90 -9.75 17.85
CA HIS A 265 -5.79 -9.16 17.11
C HIS A 265 -5.11 -8.04 17.88
N ASN A 266 -5.85 -7.35 18.74
CA ASN A 266 -5.29 -6.32 19.61
C ASN A 266 -6.09 -6.22 20.91
N VAL A 267 -5.38 -5.91 22.00
CA VAL A 267 -5.97 -5.63 23.30
C VAL A 267 -5.48 -4.26 23.75
N ILE A 268 -6.37 -3.28 23.77
CA ILE A 268 -6.11 -1.95 24.33
C ILE A 268 -6.51 -2.01 25.79
N HIS A 269 -5.58 -1.70 26.70
CA HIS A 269 -5.83 -1.63 28.13
C HIS A 269 -5.70 -0.19 28.62
N LYS A 270 -6.75 0.35 29.23
CA LYS A 270 -6.78 1.65 29.87
C LYS A 270 -7.09 1.47 31.35
N GLN A 271 -6.28 2.08 32.20
CA GLN A 271 -6.38 1.97 33.64
C GLN A 271 -6.60 3.36 34.25
N ASP A 272 -7.47 3.42 35.25
CA ASP A 272 -7.72 4.57 36.11
C ASP A 272 -8.02 5.88 35.37
N MET A 273 -8.86 5.78 34.34
CA MET A 273 -9.17 6.91 33.45
C MET A 273 -9.98 8.01 34.15
N SER A 274 -9.55 9.26 33.93
CA SER A 274 -10.35 10.44 34.26
C SER A 274 -11.53 10.63 33.29
N LYS A 275 -12.49 11.49 33.64
CA LYS A 275 -13.64 11.77 32.77
C LYS A 275 -13.17 12.26 31.39
N LYS A 276 -12.21 13.20 31.40
CA LYS A 276 -11.62 13.78 30.20
C LYS A 276 -10.94 12.72 29.33
N ASP A 277 -10.22 11.77 29.95
CA ASP A 277 -9.55 10.70 29.22
C ASP A 277 -10.56 9.75 28.59
N MET A 278 -11.62 9.38 29.30
CA MET A 278 -12.68 8.53 28.76
C MET A 278 -13.37 9.21 27.56
N GLU A 279 -13.75 10.47 27.69
CA GLU A 279 -14.39 11.24 26.60
C GLU A 279 -13.48 11.35 25.37
N ARG A 280 -12.21 11.70 25.56
CA ARG A 280 -11.22 11.81 24.49
C ARG A 280 -10.98 10.46 23.81
N PHE A 281 -10.81 9.41 24.61
CA PHE A 281 -10.51 8.09 24.09
C PHE A 281 -11.66 7.53 23.26
N PHE A 282 -12.89 7.50 23.79
CA PHE A 282 -14.02 6.94 23.06
C PHE A 282 -14.44 7.79 21.86
N SER A 283 -14.38 9.12 21.96
CA SER A 283 -14.87 10.03 20.90
C SER A 283 -13.88 10.27 19.76
N ILE A 284 -12.57 10.15 20.03
CA ILE A 284 -11.51 10.51 19.07
C ILE A 284 -10.56 9.35 18.86
N GLU A 285 -9.82 8.93 19.89
CA GLU A 285 -8.70 8.00 19.72
C GLU A 285 -9.17 6.63 19.21
N LEU A 286 -10.19 6.05 19.82
CA LEU A 286 -10.71 4.75 19.44
C LEU A 286 -11.31 4.77 18.02
N ARG A 287 -12.03 5.85 17.67
CA ARG A 287 -12.57 6.05 16.32
C ARG A 287 -11.46 6.04 15.27
N ASP A 288 -10.41 6.82 15.50
CA ASP A 288 -9.31 6.98 14.53
C ASP A 288 -8.50 5.68 14.42
N LEU A 289 -8.30 4.97 15.55
CA LEU A 289 -7.69 3.65 15.56
C LEU A 289 -8.51 2.61 14.81
N VAL A 290 -9.82 2.50 15.08
CA VAL A 290 -10.73 1.57 14.39
C VAL A 290 -10.70 1.79 12.88
N ARG A 291 -10.76 3.05 12.44
CA ARG A 291 -10.76 3.41 11.02
C ARG A 291 -9.44 3.08 10.33
N SER A 292 -8.33 3.52 10.91
CA SER A 292 -6.99 3.31 10.33
C SER A 292 -6.60 1.84 10.28
N ASN A 293 -7.12 1.03 11.22
CA ASN A 293 -6.77 -0.38 11.33
C ASN A 293 -7.81 -1.32 10.72
N GLN A 294 -8.92 -0.81 10.16
CA GLN A 294 -10.00 -1.61 9.57
C GLN A 294 -10.52 -2.68 10.55
N VAL A 295 -10.85 -2.27 11.78
CA VAL A 295 -11.36 -3.18 12.82
C VAL A 295 -12.80 -3.58 12.48
N ASN A 296 -13.06 -4.87 12.33
CA ASN A 296 -14.40 -5.39 12.02
C ASN A 296 -15.22 -5.71 13.28
N SER A 297 -14.56 -6.15 14.36
CA SER A 297 -15.23 -6.52 15.60
C SER A 297 -14.59 -5.83 16.79
N LEU A 298 -15.41 -5.20 17.62
CA LEU A 298 -14.97 -4.46 18.79
C LEU A 298 -15.70 -4.96 20.03
N LEU A 299 -14.92 -5.42 21.00
CA LEU A 299 -15.39 -5.70 22.35
C LEU A 299 -14.91 -4.59 23.28
N VAL A 300 -15.83 -3.94 24.00
CA VAL A 300 -15.50 -2.99 25.07
C VAL A 300 -15.86 -3.62 26.41
N TRP A 301 -14.88 -3.82 27.27
CA TRP A 301 -15.06 -4.33 28.63
C TRP A 301 -14.78 -3.21 29.63
N TYR A 302 -15.78 -2.84 30.42
CA TYR A 302 -15.64 -1.89 31.52
C TYR A 302 -15.78 -2.59 32.86
N ALA A 303 -14.82 -2.36 33.76
CA ALA A 303 -14.85 -2.81 35.15
C ALA A 303 -14.58 -1.63 36.09
N GLY A 304 -15.51 -1.37 37.00
CA GLY A 304 -15.43 -0.24 37.92
C GLY A 304 -16.78 0.12 38.55
N HIS A 305 -16.85 1.27 39.20
CA HIS A 305 -18.11 1.81 39.71
C HIS A 305 -19.03 2.27 38.58
N GLY A 306 -20.32 1.99 38.74
CA GLY A 306 -21.38 2.58 37.93
C GLY A 306 -22.40 3.29 38.84
N LYS A 307 -23.21 4.17 38.24
CA LYS A 307 -24.31 4.85 38.94
C LYS A 307 -25.47 5.05 37.99
N PHE A 308 -26.68 4.96 38.53
CA PHE A 308 -27.90 5.19 37.78
C PHE A 308 -28.67 6.37 38.35
N ILE A 309 -28.82 7.43 37.56
CA ILE A 309 -29.46 8.67 37.99
C ILE A 309 -30.43 9.10 36.89
N ASN A 310 -31.66 9.47 37.26
CA ASN A 310 -32.65 10.06 36.35
C ASN A 310 -32.78 9.29 35.02
N GLU A 311 -32.94 7.98 35.10
CA GLU A 311 -33.01 7.13 33.91
C GLU A 311 -31.76 7.16 33.04
N THR A 312 -30.58 7.42 33.58
CA THR A 312 -29.32 7.39 32.81
C THR A 312 -28.26 6.60 33.56
N GLY A 313 -27.63 5.66 32.85
CA GLY A 313 -26.49 4.91 33.35
C GLY A 313 -25.18 5.69 33.16
N TYR A 314 -24.34 5.65 34.18
CA TYR A 314 -23.05 6.29 34.21
C TYR A 314 -21.95 5.29 34.57
N TRP A 315 -20.83 5.37 33.86
CA TRP A 315 -19.56 4.85 34.36
C TRP A 315 -18.89 5.92 35.19
N ILE A 316 -18.20 5.54 36.25
CA ILE A 316 -17.56 6.48 37.18
C ILE A 316 -16.07 6.57 36.85
N PRO A 317 -15.59 7.74 36.40
CA PRO A 317 -14.17 8.04 36.27
C PRO A 317 -13.45 8.12 37.61
N THR A 318 -12.13 8.00 37.62
CA THR A 318 -11.34 8.05 38.87
C THR A 318 -11.31 9.41 39.55
N ASP A 319 -11.49 10.49 38.78
CA ASP A 319 -11.59 11.88 39.25
C ASP A 319 -13.03 12.33 39.59
N ALA A 320 -14.00 11.43 39.50
CA ALA A 320 -15.41 11.73 39.74
C ALA A 320 -15.69 12.16 41.19
N GLN A 321 -16.65 13.06 41.37
CA GLN A 321 -17.10 13.61 42.64
C GLN A 321 -18.48 13.03 43.01
N ARG A 322 -18.70 12.64 44.28
CA ARG A 322 -19.92 11.89 44.70
C ARG A 322 -21.24 12.66 44.51
N ASP A 323 -21.16 13.98 44.57
CA ASP A 323 -22.33 14.87 44.56
C ASP A 323 -22.39 15.75 43.30
N ASP A 324 -21.56 15.46 42.29
CA ASP A 324 -21.54 16.19 41.02
C ASP A 324 -21.63 15.22 39.83
N GLU A 325 -22.85 15.04 39.33
CA GLU A 325 -23.16 14.21 38.16
C GLU A 325 -22.40 14.66 36.89
N PHE A 326 -22.01 15.94 36.80
CA PHE A 326 -21.22 16.43 35.67
C PHE A 326 -19.86 15.75 35.59
N THR A 327 -19.35 15.18 36.69
CA THR A 327 -18.07 14.47 36.69
C THR A 327 -18.18 13.00 36.25
N TYR A 328 -19.39 12.51 36.00
CA TYR A 328 -19.61 11.12 35.57
C TYR A 328 -19.58 10.97 34.05
N PHE A 329 -19.24 9.77 33.59
CA PHE A 329 -19.22 9.45 32.17
C PHE A 329 -20.57 8.87 31.73
N ASN A 330 -21.33 9.66 30.97
CA ASN A 330 -22.67 9.28 30.49
C ASN A 330 -22.57 8.18 29.43
N ILE A 331 -23.28 7.05 29.63
CA ILE A 331 -23.24 5.94 28.67
C ILE A 331 -23.81 6.30 27.29
N ASN A 332 -24.69 7.31 27.21
CA ASN A 332 -25.15 7.82 25.92
C ASN A 332 -24.04 8.51 25.12
N ALA A 333 -23.02 9.07 25.80
CA ALA A 333 -21.84 9.62 25.13
C ALA A 333 -21.01 8.51 24.47
N LEU A 334 -20.82 7.36 25.15
CA LEU A 334 -20.21 6.17 24.55
C LEU A 334 -20.99 5.72 23.31
N LYS A 335 -22.31 5.62 23.43
CA LYS A 335 -23.18 5.24 22.33
C LYS A 335 -23.06 6.16 21.12
N ALA A 336 -23.09 7.48 21.35
CA ALA A 336 -22.92 8.48 20.30
C ALA A 336 -21.52 8.40 19.67
N ALA A 337 -20.49 8.16 20.47
CA ALA A 337 -19.14 7.95 19.96
C ALA A 337 -19.05 6.70 19.07
N MET A 338 -19.68 5.59 19.47
CA MET A 338 -19.73 4.35 18.69
C MET A 338 -20.45 4.51 17.35
N GLN A 339 -21.51 5.32 17.29
CA GLN A 339 -22.22 5.62 16.04
C GLN A 339 -21.29 6.20 14.97
N ALA A 340 -20.32 7.04 15.36
CA ALA A 340 -19.42 7.73 14.43
C ALA A 340 -18.51 6.80 13.62
N TYR A 341 -18.30 5.56 14.08
CA TYR A 341 -17.51 4.55 13.36
C TYR A 341 -18.26 3.24 13.13
N SER A 342 -19.57 3.22 13.35
CA SER A 342 -20.43 2.04 13.15
C SER A 342 -20.32 1.46 11.74
N ASN A 343 -20.13 2.29 10.70
CA ASN A 343 -19.97 1.83 9.31
C ASN A 343 -18.72 0.96 9.07
N TYR A 344 -17.71 1.04 9.93
CA TYR A 344 -16.48 0.26 9.82
C TYR A 344 -16.54 -1.05 10.62
N ILE A 345 -17.47 -1.15 11.57
CA ILE A 345 -17.60 -2.28 12.48
C ILE A 345 -18.83 -3.12 12.10
N THR A 346 -18.64 -4.43 12.03
CA THR A 346 -19.72 -5.41 11.85
C THR A 346 -20.25 -5.88 13.21
N HIS A 347 -19.36 -6.16 14.17
CA HIS A 347 -19.77 -6.66 15.49
C HIS A 347 -19.29 -5.78 16.62
N THR A 348 -20.22 -5.23 17.38
CA THR A 348 -19.96 -4.48 18.62
C THR A 348 -20.51 -5.27 19.79
N LEU A 349 -19.66 -5.51 20.80
CA LEU A 349 -20.06 -6.09 22.07
C LEU A 349 -19.57 -5.22 23.23
N VAL A 350 -20.50 -4.70 24.04
CA VAL A 350 -20.16 -3.96 25.26
C VAL A 350 -20.44 -4.84 26.48
N ILE A 351 -19.44 -5.05 27.32
CA ILE A 351 -19.56 -5.78 28.58
C ILE A 351 -19.30 -4.80 29.72
N THR A 352 -20.26 -4.70 30.64
CA THR A 352 -20.13 -3.82 31.80
C THR A 352 -20.23 -4.65 33.08
N ASP A 353 -19.10 -4.75 33.78
CA ASP A 353 -19.05 -5.24 35.14
C ASP A 353 -18.99 -4.05 36.10
N ALA A 354 -20.11 -3.34 36.15
CA ALA A 354 -20.31 -2.16 36.97
C ALA A 354 -21.71 -2.17 37.58
N CYS A 355 -21.77 -1.87 38.87
CA CYS A 355 -23.01 -1.82 39.63
C CYS A 355 -23.86 -0.63 39.18
N GLU A 356 -25.18 -0.74 39.31
CA GLU A 356 -26.10 0.39 39.07
C GLU A 356 -26.04 1.04 37.66
N SER A 357 -26.02 0.28 36.56
CA SER A 357 -26.20 0.88 35.20
C SER A 357 -27.66 1.24 34.87
N GLY A 358 -28.61 0.62 35.58
CA GLY A 358 -30.05 0.87 35.62
C GLY A 358 -30.84 0.80 34.28
N PRO A 359 -32.18 1.00 34.36
CA PRO A 359 -33.15 0.80 33.27
C PRO A 359 -32.80 1.26 31.87
N THR A 360 -32.10 2.37 31.61
CA THR A 360 -31.82 2.80 30.23
C THR A 360 -30.70 2.03 29.55
N PHE A 361 -29.73 1.52 30.32
CA PHE A 361 -28.84 0.48 29.83
C PHE A 361 -29.63 -0.81 29.52
N TYR A 362 -30.68 -1.09 30.27
CA TYR A 362 -31.58 -2.22 30.02
C TYR A 362 -32.60 -1.97 28.90
N GLN A 363 -32.96 -0.73 28.59
CA GLN A 363 -33.86 -0.39 27.47
C GLN A 363 -33.18 -0.57 26.11
N ALA A 364 -31.85 -0.55 26.08
CA ALA A 364 -31.06 -1.07 24.95
C ALA A 364 -31.36 -2.58 24.72
N MET A 365 -31.60 -3.34 25.79
CA MET A 365 -31.74 -4.80 25.78
C MET A 365 -33.16 -5.34 25.49
N ARG A 366 -34.01 -4.62 24.74
CA ARG A 366 -35.44 -4.96 24.51
C ARG A 366 -35.71 -6.25 23.70
N SER A 367 -34.70 -6.94 23.21
CA SER A 367 -34.86 -8.20 22.47
C SER A 367 -34.63 -9.41 23.37
N GLY A 368 -35.50 -10.41 23.29
CA GLY A 368 -35.28 -11.70 23.94
C GLY A 368 -34.03 -12.40 23.39
N MET A 369 -33.40 -13.20 24.25
CA MET A 369 -32.26 -14.03 23.89
C MET A 369 -32.71 -15.13 22.92
N GLN A 370 -32.00 -15.26 21.79
CA GLN A 370 -32.18 -16.35 20.83
C GLN A 370 -30.94 -17.22 20.86
N ASP A 371 -31.09 -18.54 20.92
CA ASP A 371 -29.95 -19.44 20.84
C ASP A 371 -29.25 -19.28 19.49
N ARG A 372 -27.93 -19.09 19.54
CA ARG A 372 -27.08 -18.98 18.36
C ARG A 372 -26.16 -20.19 18.27
N SER A 373 -25.82 -20.54 17.05
CA SER A 373 -24.90 -21.64 16.76
C SER A 373 -23.77 -21.13 15.89
N CYS A 374 -22.57 -21.65 16.10
CA CYS A 374 -21.43 -21.42 15.22
C CYS A 374 -21.65 -21.95 13.79
N ASN A 375 -22.65 -22.82 13.58
CA ASN A 375 -23.03 -23.31 12.27
C ASN A 375 -23.98 -22.35 11.52
N ASP A 376 -24.47 -21.29 12.19
CA ASP A 376 -25.32 -20.26 11.59
C ASP A 376 -24.45 -19.21 10.87
N TRP A 377 -23.95 -19.57 9.69
CA TRP A 377 -23.06 -18.72 8.88
C TRP A 377 -23.74 -17.43 8.37
N GLN A 378 -25.06 -17.33 8.44
CA GLN A 378 -25.78 -16.09 8.11
C GLN A 378 -25.72 -15.12 9.30
N ALA A 379 -25.96 -15.59 10.52
CA ALA A 379 -25.85 -14.76 11.73
C ALA A 379 -24.43 -14.28 12.02
N THR A 380 -23.41 -14.96 11.48
CA THR A 380 -22.01 -14.57 11.63
C THR A 380 -21.61 -13.39 10.74
N ARG A 381 -22.39 -13.04 9.71
CA ARG A 381 -22.09 -11.94 8.78
C ARG A 381 -22.97 -10.71 8.99
N PHE A 382 -24.12 -10.86 9.63
CA PHE A 382 -25.01 -9.75 9.92
C PHE A 382 -24.46 -8.86 11.02
N ARG A 383 -24.68 -7.55 10.88
CA ARG A 383 -24.25 -6.58 11.89
C ARG A 383 -24.87 -6.88 13.24
N SER A 384 -24.08 -6.84 14.31
CA SER A 384 -24.55 -7.03 15.69
C SER A 384 -24.07 -5.91 16.60
N SER A 385 -24.99 -5.35 17.38
CA SER A 385 -24.67 -4.32 18.37
C SER A 385 -25.23 -4.75 19.71
N GLN A 386 -24.44 -5.52 20.47
CA GLN A 386 -24.88 -6.24 21.66
C GLN A 386 -24.23 -5.72 22.94
N VAL A 387 -24.90 -5.95 24.06
CA VAL A 387 -24.46 -5.50 25.38
C VAL A 387 -24.80 -6.50 26.47
N PHE A 388 -23.87 -6.75 27.39
CA PHE A 388 -24.03 -7.65 28.53
C PHE A 388 -23.61 -6.97 29.84
N SER A 389 -24.49 -6.96 30.84
CA SER A 389 -24.25 -6.34 32.15
C SER A 389 -24.43 -7.34 33.28
N SER A 390 -23.62 -7.20 34.33
CA SER A 390 -23.78 -7.95 35.58
C SER A 390 -25.07 -7.62 36.34
N ALA A 391 -25.63 -6.40 36.19
CA ALA A 391 -26.96 -5.95 36.62
C ALA A 391 -27.45 -6.46 38.01
N GLY A 392 -27.40 -5.61 39.04
CA GLY A 392 -27.87 -5.93 40.39
C GLY A 392 -27.53 -4.86 41.43
N TYR A 393 -28.01 -5.04 42.66
CA TYR A 393 -27.83 -4.11 43.80
C TYR A 393 -26.58 -4.37 44.67
N GLU A 394 -25.76 -5.38 44.34
CA GLU A 394 -24.53 -5.60 45.11
C GLU A 394 -23.48 -4.55 44.71
N LEU A 395 -22.72 -4.05 45.70
CA LEU A 395 -21.54 -3.20 45.52
C LEU A 395 -20.51 -3.93 44.64
N ALA A 396 -19.69 -3.22 43.87
CA ALA A 396 -18.63 -3.84 43.07
C ALA A 396 -17.71 -4.62 44.03
N VAL A 397 -17.74 -5.95 43.93
CA VAL A 397 -17.02 -6.83 44.86
C VAL A 397 -15.67 -7.18 44.24
N ASP A 398 -14.61 -7.27 45.04
CA ASP A 398 -13.24 -7.59 44.61
C ASP A 398 -13.07 -8.98 43.94
N ASN A 399 -14.17 -9.72 43.77
CA ASN A 399 -14.18 -11.11 43.34
C ASN A 399 -15.42 -11.38 42.46
N SER A 400 -15.51 -10.70 41.32
CA SER A 400 -16.66 -10.76 40.42
C SER A 400 -16.98 -12.18 39.96
N GLN A 401 -18.12 -12.72 40.40
CA GLN A 401 -18.64 -14.00 39.90
C GLN A 401 -19.03 -13.91 38.43
N PHE A 402 -19.45 -12.71 37.99
CA PHE A 402 -19.75 -12.42 36.59
C PHE A 402 -18.50 -12.61 35.72
N THR A 403 -17.42 -11.89 36.04
CA THR A 403 -16.16 -11.98 35.26
C THR A 403 -15.55 -13.37 35.32
N LYS A 404 -15.55 -14.00 36.51
CA LYS A 404 -15.06 -15.37 36.67
C LYS A 404 -15.80 -16.37 35.80
N THR A 405 -17.12 -16.33 35.83
CA THR A 405 -17.93 -17.27 35.05
C THR A 405 -17.77 -17.01 33.56
N PHE A 406 -17.66 -15.73 33.15
CA PHE A 406 -17.40 -15.36 31.77
C PHE A 406 -16.06 -15.94 31.28
N ALA A 407 -14.99 -15.67 32.02
CA ALA A 407 -13.66 -16.17 31.71
C ALA A 407 -13.62 -17.70 31.70
N ASN A 408 -14.20 -18.36 32.70
CA ASN A 408 -14.27 -19.82 32.77
C ASN A 408 -15.07 -20.43 31.63
N SER A 409 -16.12 -19.75 31.15
CA SER A 409 -16.90 -20.17 29.99
C SER A 409 -16.05 -20.21 28.73
N LEU A 410 -15.19 -19.20 28.55
CA LEU A 410 -14.24 -19.14 27.44
C LEU A 410 -13.07 -20.11 27.61
N ILE A 411 -12.49 -20.22 28.81
CA ILE A 411 -11.35 -21.10 29.10
C ILE A 411 -11.74 -22.56 28.95
N ASN A 412 -12.95 -22.96 29.36
CA ASN A 412 -13.39 -24.35 29.31
C ASN A 412 -14.23 -24.66 28.07
N ASN A 413 -14.25 -23.78 27.08
CA ASN A 413 -14.92 -24.01 25.82
C ASN A 413 -14.19 -25.13 25.03
N PRO A 414 -14.85 -26.27 24.73
CA PRO A 414 -14.24 -27.34 23.94
C PRO A 414 -14.35 -27.10 22.43
N ASN A 415 -15.17 -26.14 21.99
CA ASN A 415 -15.50 -25.92 20.59
C ASN A 415 -14.61 -24.84 19.96
N ALA A 416 -14.35 -24.94 18.65
CA ALA A 416 -13.59 -23.95 17.89
C ALA A 416 -14.23 -22.55 17.86
N CYS A 417 -15.50 -22.45 18.23
CA CYS A 417 -16.27 -21.20 18.27
C CYS A 417 -17.25 -21.24 19.45
N MET A 418 -17.55 -20.07 20.02
CA MET A 418 -18.57 -19.90 21.06
C MET A 418 -19.32 -18.58 20.84
N PRO A 419 -20.65 -18.59 20.65
CA PRO A 419 -21.45 -17.37 20.59
C PRO A 419 -21.56 -16.73 21.97
N ILE A 420 -21.68 -15.40 22.01
CA ILE A 420 -21.88 -14.64 23.26
C ILE A 420 -23.10 -15.14 24.04
N GLU A 421 -24.15 -15.61 23.35
CA GLU A 421 -25.34 -16.16 23.99
C GLU A 421 -25.02 -17.37 24.87
N GLU A 422 -24.11 -18.25 24.47
CA GLU A 422 -23.73 -19.40 25.31
C GLU A 422 -23.04 -18.93 26.60
N VAL A 423 -22.21 -17.88 26.49
CA VAL A 423 -21.55 -17.26 27.65
C VAL A 423 -22.59 -16.62 28.57
N VAL A 424 -23.54 -15.87 27.99
CA VAL A 424 -24.64 -15.21 28.73
C VAL A 424 -25.48 -16.23 29.50
N THR A 425 -25.82 -17.37 28.90
CA THR A 425 -26.56 -18.44 29.58
C THR A 425 -25.79 -18.96 30.79
N LYS A 426 -24.51 -19.32 30.60
CA LYS A 426 -23.65 -19.85 31.68
C LYS A 426 -23.47 -18.83 32.81
N VAL A 427 -23.21 -17.57 32.47
CA VAL A 427 -23.03 -16.48 33.43
C VAL A 427 -24.33 -16.20 34.19
N THR A 428 -25.46 -16.08 33.49
CA THR A 428 -26.77 -15.85 34.11
C THR A 428 -27.10 -16.98 35.09
N GLN A 429 -26.93 -18.24 34.70
CA GLN A 429 -27.18 -19.39 35.58
C GLN A 429 -26.30 -19.38 36.84
N ALA A 430 -24.99 -19.17 36.68
CA ALA A 430 -24.07 -19.16 37.82
C ALA A 430 -24.37 -18.00 38.78
N VAL A 431 -24.62 -16.81 38.25
CA VAL A 431 -24.83 -15.60 39.04
C VAL A 431 -26.20 -15.57 39.72
N GLU A 432 -27.25 -16.07 39.04
CA GLU A 432 -28.59 -16.23 39.64
C GLU A 432 -28.60 -17.32 40.73
N SER A 433 -27.90 -18.44 40.51
CA SER A 433 -27.79 -19.52 41.52
C SER A 433 -27.02 -19.09 42.78
N ALA A 434 -26.10 -18.14 42.64
CA ALA A 434 -25.40 -17.49 43.74
C ALA A 434 -26.26 -16.41 44.45
N ASN A 435 -27.53 -16.25 44.05
CA ASN A 435 -28.59 -15.44 44.68
C ASN A 435 -28.33 -13.92 44.77
N LYS A 436 -27.51 -13.34 43.87
CA LYS A 436 -26.98 -11.97 44.07
C LYS A 436 -27.09 -10.99 42.90
N GLN A 437 -27.26 -11.44 41.64
CA GLN A 437 -27.45 -10.51 40.50
C GLN A 437 -28.35 -11.15 39.44
N LYS A 438 -28.93 -10.34 38.55
CA LYS A 438 -29.68 -10.82 37.39
C LYS A 438 -29.08 -10.21 36.13
N PRO A 439 -28.01 -10.81 35.60
CA PRO A 439 -27.35 -10.30 34.41
C PRO A 439 -28.34 -10.02 33.28
N LYS A 440 -28.04 -8.97 32.50
CA LYS A 440 -28.91 -8.52 31.41
C LYS A 440 -28.15 -8.47 30.11
N PHE A 441 -28.72 -9.11 29.08
CA PHE A 441 -28.17 -9.16 27.74
C PHE A 441 -29.18 -8.63 26.73
N GLY A 442 -28.70 -7.93 25.71
CA GLY A 442 -29.52 -7.54 24.57
C GLY A 442 -28.77 -6.60 23.62
N LYS A 443 -29.50 -5.77 22.86
CA LYS A 443 -28.95 -4.91 21.81
C LYS A 443 -28.55 -3.53 22.35
N ILE A 444 -27.84 -2.70 21.59
CA ILE A 444 -27.52 -1.30 21.95
C ILE A 444 -28.48 -0.37 21.21
N ALA A 445 -29.39 0.30 21.94
CA ALA A 445 -30.43 1.13 21.33
C ALA A 445 -29.88 2.31 20.50
N GLY A 446 -30.15 2.32 19.19
CA GLY A 446 -29.71 3.38 18.29
C GLY A 446 -28.40 3.08 17.55
N LEU A 447 -27.81 1.90 17.77
CA LEU A 447 -26.88 1.30 16.82
C LEU A 447 -27.63 0.34 15.90
N GLU A 448 -27.18 0.24 14.66
CA GLU A 448 -27.72 -0.72 13.70
C GLU A 448 -27.42 -2.15 14.16
N ASP A 449 -28.42 -3.01 14.03
CA ASP A 449 -28.34 -4.43 14.37
C ASP A 449 -29.23 -5.21 13.40
N GLU A 450 -28.60 -6.05 12.59
CA GLU A 450 -29.23 -6.86 11.54
C GLU A 450 -29.51 -8.28 12.05
N ASN A 451 -29.65 -8.45 13.37
CA ASN A 451 -29.83 -9.74 14.02
C ASN A 451 -28.63 -10.69 13.84
N GLY A 452 -27.41 -10.14 13.77
CA GLY A 452 -26.18 -10.91 13.94
C GLY A 452 -25.87 -11.25 15.40
N THR A 453 -24.71 -11.85 15.66
CA THR A 453 -24.18 -12.04 17.02
C THR A 453 -22.65 -11.99 17.07
N PHE A 454 -22.10 -11.74 18.26
CA PHE A 454 -20.67 -11.79 18.52
C PHE A 454 -20.20 -13.23 18.80
N PHE A 455 -19.16 -13.67 18.12
CA PHE A 455 -18.56 -14.99 18.30
C PHE A 455 -17.14 -14.89 18.86
N PHE A 456 -16.80 -15.80 19.78
CA PHE A 456 -15.43 -16.03 20.22
C PHE A 456 -14.85 -17.20 19.42
N MET A 457 -13.97 -16.89 18.46
CA MET A 457 -13.31 -17.89 17.61
C MET A 457 -11.98 -18.33 18.24
N GLN A 458 -11.78 -19.62 18.51
CA GLN A 458 -10.51 -20.13 19.04
C GLN A 458 -9.39 -20.03 17.99
N LYS A 459 -8.15 -19.88 18.47
CA LYS A 459 -6.96 -20.07 17.65
C LYS A 459 -6.83 -21.56 17.31
N GLU A 460 -6.29 -21.84 16.12
CA GLU A 460 -5.97 -23.21 15.69
C GLU A 460 -4.76 -23.78 16.45
#